data_AF-A0A0A3X7A8-F1
#
_entry.id   AF-A0A0A3X7A8-F1
#
_cell.length_a   1.000
_cell.length_b   1.000
_cell.length_c   1.000
_cell.angle_alpha   90.00
_cell.angle_beta   90.00
_cell.angle_gamma   90.00
#
_symmetry.space_group_name_H-M   'P 1'
#
loop_
_entity.id
_entity.type
_entity.pdbx_description
1 polymer ?
#
loop_
_entity_poly.entity_id
_entity_poly.type
_entity_poly.pdbx_seq_one_letter_code
_entity_poly.pdbx_strand_id
1 'polypeptide(L)'
;MLGMNQPSLEMLFSQLGLPSSPAAIELYVRTHQLPAELSLHDAPFWNKAQRSLLISHLVQDDDWAIWVDELNQQLHMDAYRRRLGQIPPLKHQHKKAS
;
A
#
# COMPACT_ATOMS: atom_id res chain seq x y z
N MET A 1 -22.61 1.99 24.90
CA MET A 1 -23.71 1.60 24.00
C MET A 1 -23.08 1.03 22.73
N LEU A 2 -23.46 -0.21 22.39
CA LEU A 2 -23.35 -0.98 21.13
C LEU A 2 -22.25 -0.59 20.12
N GLY A 3 -21.34 -1.55 19.89
CA GLY A 3 -20.11 -1.40 19.10
C GLY A 3 -20.32 -1.12 17.62
N MET A 4 -19.33 -0.47 17.01
CA MET A 4 -19.33 -0.20 15.58
C MET A 4 -17.90 -0.31 15.06
N ASN A 5 -17.65 -1.42 14.37
CA ASN A 5 -16.55 -1.75 13.47
C ASN A 5 -15.33 -0.80 13.54
N GLN A 6 -14.33 -1.17 14.36
CA GLN A 6 -13.05 -0.47 14.39
C GLN A 6 -12.44 -0.46 12.99
N PRO A 7 -11.84 0.66 12.54
CA PRO A 7 -11.16 0.72 11.26
C PRO A 7 -10.20 -0.47 11.12
N SER A 8 -10.12 -0.97 9.89
CA SER A 8 -9.21 -2.04 9.52
C SER A 8 -8.77 -1.85 8.07
N LEU A 9 -7.69 -2.53 7.69
CA LEU A 9 -7.21 -2.52 6.31
C LEU A 9 -8.28 -3.04 5.33
N GLU A 10 -9.06 -4.04 5.73
CA GLU A 10 -10.17 -4.57 4.93
C GLU A 10 -11.26 -3.51 4.70
N MET A 11 -11.61 -2.74 5.74
CA MET A 11 -12.56 -1.66 5.57
C MET A 11 -12.00 -0.51 4.73
N LEU A 12 -10.70 -0.20 4.86
CA LEU A 12 -10.05 0.83 4.05
C LEU A 12 -10.10 0.45 2.56
N PHE A 13 -9.78 -0.80 2.22
CA PHE A 13 -9.93 -1.32 0.85
C PHE A 13 -11.38 -1.25 0.36
N SER A 14 -12.34 -1.58 1.22
CA SER A 14 -13.76 -1.47 0.88
C SER A 14 -14.16 -0.02 0.56
N GLN A 15 -13.67 0.97 1.33
CA GLN A 15 -13.91 2.40 1.07
C GLN A 15 -13.23 2.90 -0.22
N LEU A 16 -12.06 2.35 -0.54
CA LEU A 16 -11.35 2.63 -1.80
C LEU A 16 -12.02 1.97 -3.02
N GLY A 17 -13.04 1.14 -2.82
CA GLY A 17 -13.70 0.36 -3.88
C GLY A 17 -12.82 -0.79 -4.39
N LEU A 18 -11.89 -1.28 -3.57
CA LEU A 18 -11.01 -2.39 -3.88
C LEU A 18 -11.51 -3.68 -3.23
N PRO A 19 -11.14 -4.86 -3.76
CA PRO A 19 -11.39 -6.13 -3.09
C PRO A 19 -10.73 -6.17 -1.71
N SER A 20 -11.52 -6.41 -0.67
CA SER A 20 -11.11 -6.30 0.73
C SER A 20 -10.86 -7.63 1.44
N SER A 21 -10.84 -8.75 0.72
CA SER A 21 -10.46 -10.02 1.33
C SER A 21 -8.97 -10.03 1.67
N PRO A 22 -8.52 -10.74 2.73
CA PRO A 22 -7.12 -10.79 3.11
C PRO A 22 -6.18 -11.19 1.97
N ALA A 23 -6.58 -12.18 1.16
CA ALA A 23 -5.80 -12.64 0.01
C ALA A 23 -5.71 -11.58 -1.11
N ALA A 24 -6.77 -10.80 -1.32
CA ALA A 24 -6.76 -9.76 -2.34
C ALA A 24 -5.92 -8.54 -1.91
N ILE A 25 -5.96 -8.18 -0.62
CA ILE A 25 -5.10 -7.14 -0.06
C ILE A 25 -3.63 -7.53 -0.19
N GLU A 26 -3.28 -8.76 0.21
CA GLU A 26 -1.92 -9.28 0.07
C GLU A 26 -1.44 -9.25 -1.38
N LEU A 27 -2.29 -9.71 -2.32
CA LEU A 27 -1.97 -9.67 -3.74
C LEU A 27 -1.78 -8.23 -4.24
N TYR A 28 -2.65 -7.31 -3.83
CA TYR A 28 -2.56 -5.91 -4.21
C TYR A 28 -1.23 -5.29 -3.76
N VAL A 29 -0.89 -5.47 -2.48
CA VAL A 29 0.37 -4.99 -1.90
C VAL A 29 1.58 -5.55 -2.63
N ARG A 30 1.61 -6.85 -2.92
CA ARG A 30 2.72 -7.49 -3.64
C ARG A 30 2.89 -6.99 -5.07
N THR A 31 1.81 -6.59 -5.72
CA THR A 31 1.80 -6.20 -7.15
C THR A 31 1.91 -4.70 -7.40
N HIS A 32 1.65 -3.87 -6.38
CA HIS A 32 1.61 -2.41 -6.49
C HIS A 32 2.67 -1.71 -5.61
N GLN A 33 3.85 -2.31 -5.46
CA GLN A 33 4.93 -1.73 -4.66
C GLN A 33 5.36 -0.35 -5.17
N LEU A 34 5.65 0.54 -4.23
CA LEU A 34 6.02 1.93 -4.44
C LEU A 34 7.53 2.16 -4.26
N PRO A 35 8.14 3.02 -5.09
CA PRO A 35 9.50 3.51 -4.84
C PRO A 35 9.57 4.34 -3.56
N ALA A 36 10.72 4.33 -2.86
CA ALA A 36 10.93 5.04 -1.59
C ALA A 36 10.59 6.55 -1.62
N GLU A 37 10.65 7.16 -2.81
CA GLU A 37 10.50 8.61 -3.01
C GLU A 37 9.05 9.01 -3.31
N LEU A 38 8.16 8.04 -3.60
CA LEU A 38 6.78 8.33 -4.01
C LEU A 38 5.83 8.18 -2.82
N SER A 39 5.10 9.25 -2.48
CA SER A 39 4.11 9.20 -1.39
C SER A 39 2.89 8.34 -1.77
N LEU A 40 2.25 7.68 -0.77
CA LEU A 40 1.09 6.81 -1.01
C LEU A 40 0.00 7.49 -1.84
N HIS A 41 -0.39 8.72 -1.49
CA HIS A 41 -1.47 9.45 -2.17
C HIS A 41 -1.07 9.97 -3.57
N ASP A 42 0.23 9.98 -3.89
CA ASP A 42 0.78 10.32 -5.20
C ASP A 42 0.91 9.13 -6.15
N ALA A 43 0.58 7.92 -5.67
CA ALA A 43 0.67 6.74 -6.51
C ALA A 43 -0.24 6.81 -7.73
N PRO A 44 0.25 6.43 -8.93
CA PRO A 44 -0.49 6.58 -10.18
C PRO A 44 -1.65 5.60 -10.33
N PHE A 45 -1.74 4.59 -9.47
CA PHE A 45 -2.84 3.62 -9.47
C PHE A 45 -4.12 4.13 -8.80
N TRP A 46 -4.03 5.25 -8.06
CA TRP A 46 -5.22 5.87 -7.47
C TRP A 46 -5.95 6.75 -8.48
N ASN A 47 -7.27 6.64 -8.50
CA ASN A 47 -8.11 7.67 -9.09
C ASN A 47 -8.26 8.87 -8.14
N LYS A 48 -8.85 9.98 -8.64
CA LYS A 48 -9.04 11.22 -7.88
C LYS A 48 -9.78 11.02 -6.56
N ALA A 49 -10.83 10.20 -6.55
CA ALA A 49 -11.65 9.97 -5.36
C ALA A 49 -10.89 9.17 -4.29
N GLN A 50 -10.21 8.09 -4.70
CA GLN A 50 -9.36 7.28 -3.83
C GLN A 50 -8.24 8.11 -3.19
N ARG A 51 -7.56 8.91 -4.01
CA ARG A 51 -6.54 9.85 -3.52
C ARG A 51 -7.11 10.82 -2.49
N SER A 52 -8.25 11.45 -2.80
CA SER A 52 -8.89 12.41 -1.88
C SER A 52 -9.29 11.76 -0.55
N LEU A 53 -9.75 10.50 -0.58
CA LEU A 53 -10.08 9.75 0.64
C LEU A 53 -8.83 9.51 1.51
N LEU A 54 -7.73 9.05 0.91
CA LEU A 54 -6.46 8.85 1.62
C LEU A 54 -5.92 10.16 2.22
N ILE A 55 -5.95 11.25 1.46
CA ILE A 55 -5.54 12.57 1.95
C ILE A 55 -6.44 13.04 3.09
N SER A 56 -7.75 12.82 3.01
CA SER A 56 -8.69 13.21 4.06
C SER A 56 -8.33 12.59 5.41
N HIS A 57 -8.11 11.27 5.44
CA HIS A 57 -7.74 10.57 6.68
C HIS A 57 -6.39 11.03 7.23
N LEU A 58 -5.40 11.26 6.36
CA LEU A 58 -4.09 11.79 6.78
C LEU A 58 -4.17 13.21 7.33
N VAL A 59 -5.02 14.07 6.77
CA VAL A 59 -5.18 15.47 7.20
C VAL A 59 -6.02 15.56 8.47
N GLN A 60 -7.02 14.70 8.62
CA GLN A 60 -7.90 14.68 9.78
C GLN A 60 -7.25 14.01 11.00
N ASP A 61 -6.18 13.24 10.80
CA ASP A 61 -5.49 12.47 11.85
C ASP A 61 -6.48 11.63 12.68
N ASP A 62 -7.39 10.97 11.97
CA ASP A 62 -8.45 10.15 12.54
C ASP A 62 -8.00 8.70 12.76
N ASP A 63 -8.91 7.86 13.27
CA ASP A 63 -8.63 6.43 13.50
C ASP A 63 -8.23 5.66 12.22
N TRP A 64 -8.47 6.22 11.03
CA TRP A 64 -8.05 5.63 9.76
C TRP A 64 -6.61 5.96 9.39
N ALA A 65 -6.03 7.05 9.92
CA ALA A 65 -4.66 7.45 9.63
C ALA A 65 -3.65 6.32 9.90
N ILE A 66 -3.88 5.54 10.96
CA ILE A 66 -3.07 4.35 11.31
C ILE A 66 -3.09 3.31 10.18
N TRP A 67 -4.26 3.03 9.60
CA TRP A 67 -4.40 2.03 8.54
C TRP A 67 -3.94 2.55 7.18
N VAL A 68 -4.02 3.86 6.96
CA VAL A 68 -3.40 4.50 5.80
C VAL A 68 -1.88 4.43 5.89
N ASP A 69 -1.30 4.62 7.08
CA ASP A 69 0.15 4.44 7.28
C ASP A 69 0.56 2.97 7.14
N GLU A 70 -0.21 2.03 7.69
CA GLU A 70 0.02 0.59 7.49
C GLU A 70 0.02 0.22 6.01
N LEU A 71 -0.96 0.69 5.24
CA LEU A 71 -0.99 0.49 3.78
C LEU A 71 0.24 1.11 3.10
N ASN A 72 0.61 2.34 3.49
CA ASN A 72 1.79 3.02 2.99
C ASN A 72 3.06 2.19 3.24
N GLN A 73 3.25 1.68 4.45
CA GLN A 73 4.38 0.84 4.81
C GLN A 73 4.41 -0.43 3.97
N GLN A 74 3.28 -1.15 3.91
CA GLN A 74 3.15 -2.39 3.13
C GLN A 74 3.50 -2.18 1.64
N LEU A 75 3.07 -1.07 1.04
CA LEU A 75 3.39 -0.76 -0.35
C LEU A 75 4.85 -0.35 -0.57
N HIS A 76 5.58 0.06 0.46
CA HIS A 76 7.00 0.43 0.38
C HIS A 76 7.95 -0.69 0.84
N MET A 77 7.44 -1.88 1.15
CA MET A 77 8.24 -3.00 1.68
C MET A 77 9.48 -3.33 0.84
N ASP A 78 9.36 -3.35 -0.49
CA ASP A 78 10.50 -3.61 -1.38
C ASP A 78 11.52 -2.46 -1.34
N ALA A 79 11.06 -1.22 -1.25
CA ALA A 79 11.93 -0.06 -1.11
C ALA A 79 12.70 -0.09 0.21
N TYR A 80 12.04 -0.44 1.32
CA TYR A 80 12.71 -0.65 2.62
C TYR A 80 13.71 -1.79 2.57
N ARG A 81 13.35 -2.94 1.99
CA ARG A 81 14.25 -4.09 1.84
C ARG A 81 15.50 -3.74 1.03
N ARG A 82 15.38 -2.91 -0.02
CA ARG A 82 16.54 -2.40 -0.78
C ARG A 82 17.43 -1.52 0.09
N ARG A 83 16.84 -0.59 0.86
CA ARG A 83 17.58 0.30 1.76
C ARG A 83 18.33 -0.49 2.85
N LEU A 84 17.74 -1.56 3.37
CA LEU A 84 18.36 -2.42 4.39
C LEU A 84 19.38 -3.42 3.82
N GLY A 85 19.62 -3.43 2.50
CA GLY A 85 20.56 -4.36 1.86
C GLY A 85 20.12 -5.82 1.88
N GLN A 86 18.83 -6.10 2.08
CA GLN A 86 18.28 -7.46 2.25
C GLN A 86 17.68 -8.04 0.96
N ILE A 87 17.85 -7.38 -0.20
CA ILE A 87 17.51 -7.97 -1.49
C ILE A 87 18.77 -8.64 -2.07
N PRO A 88 18.82 -9.98 -2.21
CA PRO A 88 19.79 -10.59 -3.11
C PRO A 88 19.53 -10.06 -4.52
N PRO A 89 20.56 -9.69 -5.29
CA PRO A 89 20.37 -9.15 -6.63
C PRO A 89 19.48 -10.11 -7.43
N LEU A 90 18.41 -9.58 -8.03
CA LEU A 90 17.65 -10.31 -9.04
C LEU A 90 18.66 -10.73 -10.11
N LYS A 91 19.05 -12.00 -10.08
CA LYS A 91 19.84 -12.63 -11.14
C LYS A 91 18.96 -12.76 -12.38
N HIS A 92 18.64 -11.65 -13.03
CA HIS A 92 18.37 -11.68 -14.46
C HIS A 92 19.71 -11.73 -15.19
N GLN A 93 20.47 -12.82 -14.95
CA GLN A 93 21.39 -13.32 -15.97
C GLN A 93 20.51 -13.91 -17.06
N HIS A 94 19.97 -13.06 -17.92
CA HIS A 94 19.61 -13.50 -19.25
C HIS A 94 20.91 -13.95 -19.93
N LYS A 95 21.18 -15.26 -19.85
CA LYS A 95 22.01 -15.97 -20.81
C LYS A 95 21.49 -15.66 -22.22
N LYS A 96 22.10 -14.72 -22.94
CA LYS A 96 22.12 -14.56 -24.41
C LYS A 96 23.27 -13.58 -24.72
N ALA A 97 24.19 -13.79 -25.65
CA ALA A 97 24.32 -14.76 -26.72
C ALA A 97 25.77 -14.76 -27.23
N SER A 98 26.13 -15.88 -27.87
CA SER A 98 27.16 -16.11 -28.91
C SER A 98 28.60 -15.66 -28.68
#